data_AF-A0A4Y4C2A3-F1
#
_entry.id   AF-A0A4Y4C2A3-F1
#
_cell.length_a   1.000
_cell.length_b   1.000
_cell.length_c   1.000
_cell.angle_alpha   90.00
_cell.angle_beta   90.00
_cell.angle_gamma   90.00
#
_symmetry.space_group_name_H-M   'P 1'
#
loop_
_entity.id
_entity.type
_entity.pdbx_description
1 polymer ?
#
loop_
_entity_poly.entity_id
_entity_poly.type
_entity_poly.pdbx_seq_one_letter_code
_entity_poly.pdbx_strand_id
1 'polypeptide(L)'
;MFEPQDNRMSSTTLIRFANAESSRDEQASYTLRPSGRRSSSVTYRTAQPLPRIEKRRTRTFAEDPFRARFGRRLPAGMRQEARGMEWRTFIETYAPDAIRVESLRATKLTAGRKSYELAITGLRDGMSTRVSITSMGAASAMTQILADHGRRVEILEFHQYDIFEATVTFIFTQHKTAECWAVGFGADRDSSIAAALGSAATRLHG
;
A
#
# COMPACT_ATOMS: atom_id res chain seq x y z
N MET A 1 -22.83 11.09 -74.62
CA MET A 1 -23.27 12.40 -74.14
C MET A 1 -22.71 12.57 -72.74
N PHE A 2 -21.68 13.42 -72.62
CA PHE A 2 -21.10 14.13 -71.48
C PHE A 2 -21.10 13.56 -70.03
N GLU A 3 -19.90 13.62 -69.45
CA GLU A 3 -19.51 13.41 -68.03
C GLU A 3 -20.08 14.47 -67.05
N PRO A 4 -19.88 14.29 -65.71
CA PRO A 4 -20.79 14.72 -64.64
C PRO A 4 -20.25 15.89 -63.78
N GLN A 5 -21.12 16.49 -62.94
CA GLN A 5 -20.83 17.02 -61.58
C GLN A 5 -21.96 17.95 -61.10
N ASP A 6 -22.44 17.77 -59.87
CA ASP A 6 -22.51 18.82 -58.82
C ASP A 6 -23.20 18.23 -57.57
N ASN A 7 -22.47 18.00 -56.47
CA ASN A 7 -22.02 18.98 -55.46
C ASN A 7 -23.01 19.04 -54.27
N ARG A 8 -22.80 18.13 -53.30
CA ARG A 8 -23.33 18.29 -51.93
C ARG A 8 -22.18 18.73 -51.03
N MET A 9 -22.11 20.03 -50.81
CA MET A 9 -21.14 20.71 -49.96
C MET A 9 -21.42 20.44 -48.47
N SER A 10 -20.36 20.09 -47.75
CA SER A 10 -20.26 20.01 -46.29
C SER A 10 -20.50 21.37 -45.64
N SER A 11 -21.33 21.43 -44.59
CA SER A 11 -21.50 22.63 -43.77
C SER A 11 -20.61 22.50 -42.52
N THR A 12 -19.46 23.19 -42.54
CA THR A 12 -18.49 23.29 -41.45
C THR A 12 -18.67 24.63 -40.74
N THR A 13 -19.04 24.60 -39.46
CA THR A 13 -19.10 25.79 -38.61
C THR A 13 -17.70 26.13 -38.07
N LEU A 14 -17.17 27.29 -38.45
CA LEU A 14 -15.97 27.92 -37.91
C LEU A 14 -16.37 28.95 -36.85
N ILE A 15 -15.76 28.90 -35.66
CA ILE A 15 -15.66 30.06 -34.76
C ILE A 15 -14.19 30.24 -34.37
N ARG A 16 -13.74 31.49 -34.54
CA ARG A 16 -12.36 31.96 -34.64
C ARG A 16 -11.72 32.17 -33.26
N PHE A 17 -10.49 31.68 -33.13
CA PHE A 17 -9.57 31.89 -32.02
C PHE A 17 -8.83 33.23 -32.16
N ALA A 18 -8.53 33.88 -31.03
CA ALA A 18 -7.52 34.94 -30.97
C ALA A 18 -6.19 34.33 -30.46
N ASN A 19 -5.15 34.44 -31.30
CA ASN A 19 -3.73 34.23 -30.98
C ASN A 19 -3.14 35.54 -30.41
N ALA A 20 -2.03 35.59 -29.68
CA ALA A 20 -0.72 35.01 -29.99
C ALA A 20 0.12 34.80 -28.70
N GLU A 21 0.84 33.67 -28.61
CA GLU A 21 2.32 33.55 -28.62
C GLU A 21 3.05 34.11 -27.38
N SER A 22 4.07 33.50 -26.78
CA SER A 22 4.73 32.20 -26.87
C SER A 22 5.72 32.11 -25.68
N SER A 23 6.16 30.89 -25.37
CA SER A 23 7.42 30.52 -24.68
C SER A 23 7.57 30.54 -23.14
N ARG A 24 7.91 29.34 -22.64
CA ARG A 24 8.96 28.98 -21.65
C ARG A 24 8.81 29.36 -20.16
N ASP A 25 9.05 28.33 -19.34
CA ASP A 25 9.54 28.34 -17.96
C ASP A 25 8.81 29.22 -16.92
N GLU A 26 7.91 28.62 -16.13
CA GLU A 26 7.60 29.15 -14.79
C GLU A 26 8.26 28.28 -13.72
N GLN A 27 9.57 28.51 -13.66
CA GLN A 27 10.44 28.26 -12.53
C GLN A 27 9.94 28.97 -11.27
N ALA A 28 10.31 28.39 -10.13
CA ALA A 28 10.04 28.89 -8.79
C ALA A 28 10.15 30.42 -8.66
N SER A 29 9.15 31.02 -8.02
CA SER A 29 9.15 32.43 -7.68
C SER A 29 10.09 32.71 -6.51
N TYR A 30 11.27 33.26 -6.82
CA TYR A 30 12.17 33.87 -5.85
C TYR A 30 12.15 35.40 -6.04
N THR A 31 11.88 36.14 -4.97
CA THR A 31 12.04 37.60 -4.97
C THR A 31 13.18 37.99 -4.05
N LEU A 32 14.24 38.54 -4.63
CA LEU A 32 15.29 39.27 -3.92
C LEU A 32 15.03 40.77 -4.07
N ARG A 33 15.10 41.50 -2.95
CA ARG A 33 15.20 42.96 -2.93
C ARG A 33 16.47 43.36 -2.19
N PRO A 34 17.41 44.10 -2.81
CA PRO A 34 18.49 44.74 -2.09
C PRO A 34 18.13 46.19 -1.78
N SER A 35 18.43 46.64 -0.57
CA SER A 35 19.51 47.60 -0.32
C SER A 35 19.41 48.11 1.12
N GLY A 36 20.57 48.14 1.77
CA GLY A 36 20.67 48.31 3.21
C GLY A 36 20.45 49.72 3.70
N ARG A 37 20.31 49.84 5.02
CA ARG A 37 21.03 50.84 5.80
C ARG A 37 21.02 50.52 7.29
N ARG A 38 22.23 50.59 7.84
CA ARG A 38 22.63 50.90 9.23
C ARG A 38 22.13 50.00 10.35
N SER A 39 23.07 49.21 10.85
CA SER A 39 23.12 48.77 12.24
C SER A 39 23.21 49.95 13.20
N SER A 40 22.41 49.89 14.25
CA SER A 40 22.74 50.44 15.57
C SER A 40 22.29 49.44 16.61
N SER A 41 23.22 49.02 17.47
CA SER A 41 22.98 48.10 18.59
C SER A 41 22.02 48.71 19.60
N VAL A 42 21.26 47.86 20.32
CA VAL A 42 21.18 47.85 21.80
C VAL A 42 20.65 46.47 22.22
N THR A 43 21.37 45.81 23.12
CA THR A 43 20.97 44.57 23.78
C THR A 43 19.97 44.88 24.88
N TYR A 44 18.74 44.39 24.78
CA TYR A 44 17.84 44.27 25.94
C TYR A 44 17.64 42.79 26.25
N ARG A 45 18.24 42.34 27.36
CA ARG A 45 17.86 41.09 28.02
C ARG A 45 16.51 41.34 28.69
N THR A 46 15.44 40.85 28.08
CA THR A 46 14.17 40.62 28.77
C THR A 46 14.00 39.12 28.91
N ALA A 47 13.98 38.65 30.16
CA ALA A 47 13.61 37.28 30.49
C ALA A 47 12.16 37.07 30.08
N GLN A 48 11.94 36.33 29.00
CA GLN A 48 10.61 35.92 28.57
C GLN A 48 10.42 34.45 28.95
N PRO A 49 9.30 34.09 29.60
CA PRO A 49 9.04 32.70 29.96
C PRO A 49 8.94 31.91 28.66
N LEU A 50 9.77 30.87 28.53
CA LEU A 50 9.66 29.93 27.42
C LEU A 50 8.19 29.49 27.35
N PRO A 51 7.49 29.62 26.20
CA PRO A 51 6.27 28.88 26.04
C PRO A 51 6.69 27.42 26.14
N ARG A 52 6.24 26.75 27.21
CA ARG A 52 6.30 25.31 27.31
C ARG A 52 5.55 24.81 26.09
N ILE A 53 6.30 24.51 25.02
CA ILE A 53 5.82 23.70 23.90
C ILE A 53 5.51 22.37 24.56
N GLU A 54 4.29 22.28 25.07
CA GLU A 54 3.72 21.06 25.54
C GLU A 54 3.88 20.11 24.35
N LYS A 55 4.70 19.06 24.53
CA LYS A 55 4.81 17.90 23.64
C LYS A 55 3.46 17.16 23.61
N ARG A 56 2.40 17.88 23.23
CA ARG A 56 1.02 17.44 23.15
C ARG A 56 0.71 17.12 21.69
N ARG A 57 1.59 16.34 21.04
CA ARG A 57 1.41 15.93 19.64
C ARG A 57 1.71 14.46 19.31
N THR A 58 2.14 13.62 20.26
CA THR A 58 2.61 12.26 19.88
C THR A 58 2.12 11.08 20.72
N ARG A 59 1.47 11.29 21.88
CA ARG A 59 1.12 10.17 22.78
C ARG A 59 0.01 9.25 22.25
N THR A 60 -0.94 9.78 21.47
CA THR A 60 -2.08 8.98 20.98
C THR A 60 -1.76 8.19 19.70
N PHE A 61 -0.78 8.65 18.92
CA PHE A 61 -0.34 8.00 17.67
C PHE A 61 0.67 6.87 17.92
N ALA A 62 1.34 6.86 19.08
CA ALA A 62 2.30 5.84 19.45
C ALA A 62 1.65 4.52 19.90
N GLU A 63 0.38 4.47 20.32
CA GLU A 63 -0.16 3.23 20.88
C GLU A 63 -0.55 2.16 19.85
N ASP A 64 -0.90 2.56 18.63
CA ASP A 64 -1.34 1.64 17.57
C ASP A 64 -0.99 2.25 16.19
N PRO A 65 0.04 1.74 15.49
CA PRO A 65 0.49 2.29 14.21
C PRO A 65 -0.57 2.19 13.12
N PHE A 66 -1.41 1.17 13.15
CA PHE A 66 -2.46 0.96 12.14
C PHE A 66 -3.63 1.92 12.37
N ARG A 67 -4.01 2.15 13.63
CA ARG A 67 -5.04 3.14 13.98
C ARG A 67 -4.61 4.56 13.63
N ALA A 68 -3.34 4.90 13.88
CA ALA A 68 -2.79 6.19 13.50
C ALA A 68 -2.92 6.46 11.99
N ARG A 69 -2.80 5.40 11.16
CA ARG A 69 -2.78 5.52 9.70
C ARG A 69 -4.15 5.39 9.03
N PHE A 70 -5.01 4.50 9.53
CA PHE A 70 -6.28 4.12 8.89
C PHE A 70 -7.51 4.27 9.78
N GLY A 71 -7.36 4.73 11.03
CA GLY A 71 -8.47 4.94 11.97
C GLY A 71 -9.08 3.66 12.55
N ARG A 72 -8.66 2.47 12.08
CA ARG A 72 -9.08 1.16 12.60
C ARG A 72 -8.04 0.63 13.58
N ARG A 73 -8.48 -0.04 14.65
CA ARG A 73 -7.57 -0.64 15.64
C ARG A 73 -7.02 -1.97 15.12
N LEU A 74 -5.79 -2.30 15.51
CA LEU A 74 -5.24 -3.65 15.31
C LEU A 74 -6.09 -4.72 16.01
N PRO A 75 -5.99 -5.99 15.57
CA PRO A 75 -6.46 -7.14 16.35
C PRO A 75 -5.93 -7.12 17.78
N ALA A 76 -6.71 -7.64 18.73
CA ALA A 76 -6.37 -7.53 20.14
C ALA A 76 -5.05 -8.23 20.50
N GLY A 77 -4.81 -9.43 19.95
CA GLY A 77 -3.56 -10.16 20.15
C GLY A 77 -2.33 -9.42 19.61
N MET A 78 -2.47 -8.74 18.47
CA MET A 78 -1.37 -8.02 17.83
C MET A 78 -1.04 -6.67 18.51
N ARG A 79 -2.03 -6.03 19.14
CA ARG A 79 -1.86 -4.69 19.74
C ARG A 79 -0.73 -4.63 20.76
N GLN A 80 -0.51 -5.70 21.52
CA GLN A 80 0.54 -5.72 22.54
C GLN A 80 1.93 -5.74 21.89
N GLU A 81 2.10 -6.55 20.85
CA GLU A 81 3.36 -6.70 20.10
C GLU A 81 3.70 -5.40 19.35
N ALA A 82 2.70 -4.76 18.74
CA ALA A 82 2.88 -3.57 17.89
C ALA A 82 2.84 -2.22 18.65
N ARG A 83 2.62 -2.23 19.98
CA ARG A 83 2.48 -1.00 20.76
C ARG A 83 3.76 -0.18 20.72
N GLY A 84 3.67 1.10 20.39
CA GLY A 84 4.84 1.99 20.34
C GLY A 84 5.60 1.94 19.02
N MET A 85 5.28 1.01 18.11
CA MET A 85 5.98 0.90 16.83
C MET A 85 5.62 2.05 15.90
N GLU A 86 6.63 2.58 15.22
CA GLU A 86 6.42 3.45 14.06
C GLU A 86 5.87 2.65 12.88
N TRP A 87 5.09 3.30 12.01
CA TRP A 87 4.43 2.64 10.87
C TRP A 87 5.42 1.86 9.98
N ARG A 88 6.60 2.43 9.72
CA ARG A 88 7.63 1.79 8.89
C ARG A 88 8.12 0.48 9.51
N THR A 89 8.48 0.51 10.80
CA THR A 89 8.92 -0.67 11.56
C THR A 89 7.82 -1.73 11.63
N PHE A 90 6.57 -1.31 11.76
CA PHE A 90 5.42 -2.20 11.72
C PHE A 90 5.35 -2.95 10.38
N ILE A 91 5.44 -2.25 9.24
CA ILE A 91 5.39 -2.90 7.93
C ILE A 91 6.60 -3.80 7.70
N GLU A 92 7.81 -3.34 8.02
CA GLU A 92 9.04 -4.15 7.90
C GLU A 92 8.98 -5.43 8.75
N THR A 93 8.36 -5.38 9.93
CA THR A 93 8.22 -6.54 10.83
C THR A 93 7.12 -7.51 10.39
N TYR A 94 5.94 -6.99 10.06
CA TYR A 94 4.74 -7.81 9.89
C TYR A 94 4.36 -8.12 8.45
N ALA A 95 4.91 -7.39 7.48
CA ALA A 95 4.67 -7.59 6.06
C ALA A 95 5.99 -7.65 5.26
N PRO A 96 6.94 -8.54 5.62
CA PRO A 96 8.18 -8.71 4.87
C PRO A 96 7.92 -9.23 3.45
N ASP A 97 8.78 -8.89 2.50
CA ASP A 97 8.54 -9.08 1.06
C ASP A 97 9.31 -10.26 0.42
N ALA A 98 9.94 -11.12 1.20
CA ALA A 98 10.75 -12.22 0.67
C ALA A 98 9.92 -13.23 -0.15
N ILE A 99 8.65 -13.47 0.24
CA ILE A 99 7.67 -14.23 -0.56
C ILE A 99 6.57 -13.27 -0.99
N ARG A 100 6.59 -12.88 -2.27
CA ARG A 100 5.70 -11.85 -2.81
C ARG A 100 4.79 -12.41 -3.88
N VAL A 101 3.50 -12.13 -3.76
CA VAL A 101 2.50 -12.42 -4.79
C VAL A 101 2.44 -11.22 -5.74
N GLU A 102 2.99 -11.36 -6.95
CA GLU A 102 3.05 -10.30 -7.96
C GLU A 102 1.70 -10.07 -8.63
N SER A 103 0.96 -11.14 -8.84
CA SER A 103 -0.38 -11.10 -9.42
C SER A 103 -1.21 -12.27 -8.93
N LEU A 104 -2.48 -12.02 -8.68
CA LEU A 104 -3.48 -13.03 -8.35
C LEU A 104 -4.72 -12.77 -9.20
N ARG A 105 -5.21 -13.82 -9.88
CA ARG A 105 -6.49 -13.81 -10.57
C ARG A 105 -7.34 -14.95 -10.02
N ALA A 106 -8.58 -14.64 -9.65
CA ALA A 106 -9.56 -15.63 -9.20
C ALA A 106 -10.75 -15.69 -10.17
N THR A 107 -11.03 -16.87 -10.70
CA THR A 107 -12.17 -17.13 -11.59
C THR A 107 -13.15 -18.05 -10.87
N LYS A 108 -14.41 -17.62 -10.72
CA LYS A 108 -15.46 -18.42 -10.07
C LYS A 108 -15.76 -19.67 -10.92
N LEU A 109 -15.92 -20.80 -10.24
CA LEU A 109 -16.33 -22.08 -10.83
C LEU A 109 -17.64 -22.55 -10.17
N THR A 110 -18.10 -23.74 -10.56
CA THR A 110 -19.28 -24.39 -9.97
C THR A 110 -19.01 -24.88 -8.55
N ALA A 111 -20.09 -25.00 -7.76
CA ALA A 111 -20.07 -25.49 -6.38
C ALA A 111 -19.18 -24.65 -5.43
N GLY A 112 -19.13 -23.34 -5.63
CA GLY A 112 -18.38 -22.42 -4.74
C GLY A 112 -16.86 -22.49 -4.89
N ARG A 113 -16.34 -23.29 -5.81
CA ARG A 113 -14.91 -23.36 -6.12
C ARG A 113 -14.46 -22.13 -6.91
N LYS A 114 -13.18 -21.82 -6.84
CA LYS A 114 -12.51 -20.82 -7.66
C LYS A 114 -11.22 -21.41 -8.24
N SER A 115 -10.93 -21.08 -9.49
CA SER A 115 -9.60 -21.27 -10.08
C SER A 115 -8.76 -20.05 -9.75
N TYR A 116 -7.58 -20.26 -9.18
CA TYR A 116 -6.62 -19.21 -8.89
C TYR A 116 -5.41 -19.34 -9.80
N GLU A 117 -5.02 -18.24 -10.41
CA GLU A 117 -3.76 -18.11 -11.15
C GLU A 117 -2.89 -17.08 -10.42
N LEU A 118 -1.73 -17.52 -9.92
CA LEU A 118 -0.82 -16.70 -9.14
C LEU A 118 0.55 -16.63 -9.81
N ALA A 119 1.20 -15.47 -9.73
CA ALA A 119 2.64 -15.34 -9.96
C ALA A 119 3.29 -14.95 -8.63
N ILE A 120 4.21 -15.79 -8.14
CA ILE A 120 4.79 -15.67 -6.80
C ILE A 120 6.32 -15.72 -6.90
N THR A 121 6.99 -14.73 -6.34
CA THR A 121 8.45 -14.67 -6.23
C THR A 121 8.87 -15.15 -4.83
N GLY A 122 10.02 -15.84 -4.72
CA GLY A 122 10.61 -16.20 -3.43
C GLY A 122 10.15 -17.54 -2.84
N LEU A 123 9.29 -18.29 -3.54
CA LEU A 123 9.00 -19.69 -3.19
C LEU A 123 10.21 -20.61 -3.40
N ARG A 124 11.13 -20.22 -4.26
CA ARG A 124 12.45 -20.81 -4.47
C ARG A 124 13.42 -19.67 -4.77
N ASP A 125 14.67 -19.79 -4.34
CA ASP A 125 15.66 -18.70 -4.37
C ASP A 125 15.67 -17.94 -5.70
N GLY A 126 15.23 -16.69 -5.65
CA GLY A 126 15.25 -15.74 -6.77
C GLY A 126 14.31 -16.06 -7.95
N MET A 127 13.51 -17.11 -7.91
CA MET A 127 12.66 -17.51 -9.03
C MET A 127 11.21 -17.05 -8.87
N SER A 128 10.65 -16.54 -9.97
CA SER A 128 9.21 -16.32 -10.10
C SER A 128 8.53 -17.62 -10.53
N THR A 129 7.54 -18.06 -9.75
CA THR A 129 6.76 -19.28 -9.99
C THR A 129 5.34 -18.89 -10.38
N ARG A 130 4.84 -19.44 -11.50
CA ARG A 130 3.41 -19.36 -11.84
C ARG A 130 2.70 -20.61 -11.33
N VAL A 131 1.58 -20.43 -10.64
CA VAL A 131 0.80 -21.52 -10.08
C VAL A 131 -0.65 -21.38 -10.49
N SER A 132 -1.27 -22.49 -10.89
CA SER A 132 -2.71 -22.60 -11.11
C SER A 132 -3.28 -23.65 -10.15
N ILE A 133 -4.30 -23.28 -9.37
CA ILE A 133 -4.88 -24.15 -8.35
C ILE A 133 -6.38 -23.89 -8.22
N THR A 134 -7.17 -24.96 -8.12
CA THR A 134 -8.59 -24.86 -7.77
C THR A 134 -8.78 -25.04 -6.27
N SER A 135 -9.45 -24.09 -5.62
CA SER A 135 -9.71 -24.15 -4.18
C SER A 135 -11.01 -23.42 -3.80
N MET A 136 -11.43 -23.56 -2.54
CA MET A 136 -12.62 -22.89 -2.00
C MET A 136 -12.34 -21.42 -1.62
N GLY A 137 -11.07 -21.02 -1.51
CA GLY A 137 -10.67 -19.69 -1.06
C GLY A 137 -9.19 -19.43 -1.27
N ALA A 138 -8.80 -18.15 -1.29
CA ALA A 138 -7.40 -17.75 -1.47
C ALA A 138 -6.52 -18.26 -0.32
N ALA A 139 -7.06 -18.33 0.90
CA ALA A 139 -6.36 -18.89 2.05
C ALA A 139 -5.99 -20.36 1.81
N SER A 140 -6.97 -21.19 1.43
CA SER A 140 -6.75 -22.62 1.14
C SER A 140 -5.81 -22.84 -0.06
N ALA A 141 -5.93 -22.01 -1.11
CA ALA A 141 -5.02 -22.07 -2.25
C ALA A 141 -3.58 -21.75 -1.84
N MET A 142 -3.37 -20.62 -1.15
CA MET A 142 -2.05 -20.15 -0.81
C MET A 142 -1.37 -21.01 0.27
N THR A 143 -2.10 -21.51 1.28
CA THR A 143 -1.52 -22.44 2.28
C THR A 143 -1.09 -23.75 1.63
N GLN A 144 -1.84 -24.27 0.66
CA GLN A 144 -1.45 -25.46 -0.10
C GLN A 144 -0.17 -25.20 -0.92
N ILE A 145 -0.11 -24.09 -1.67
CA ILE A 145 1.09 -23.70 -2.42
C ILE A 145 2.31 -23.61 -1.50
N LEU A 146 2.16 -22.95 -0.35
CA LEU A 146 3.23 -22.83 0.62
C LEU A 146 3.66 -24.19 1.19
N ALA A 147 2.72 -25.08 1.48
CA ALA A 147 2.99 -26.44 1.96
C ALA A 147 3.75 -27.28 0.92
N ASP A 148 3.38 -27.21 -0.36
CA ASP A 148 4.05 -27.91 -1.46
C ASP A 148 5.52 -27.45 -1.63
N HIS A 149 5.82 -26.21 -1.20
CA HIS A 149 7.16 -25.64 -1.18
C HIS A 149 7.86 -25.76 0.18
N GLY A 150 7.38 -26.62 1.08
CA GLY A 150 8.01 -26.89 2.38
C GLY A 150 7.85 -25.77 3.42
N ARG A 151 7.02 -24.75 3.14
CA ARG A 151 6.79 -23.58 4.01
C ARG A 151 5.39 -23.60 4.61
N ARG A 152 5.03 -24.67 5.31
CA ARG A 152 3.68 -24.83 5.89
C ARG A 152 3.35 -23.68 6.85
N VAL A 153 2.11 -23.19 6.77
CA VAL A 153 1.58 -22.12 7.62
C VAL A 153 0.17 -22.51 8.06
N GLU A 154 -0.07 -22.56 9.36
CA GLU A 154 -1.39 -22.76 9.96
C GLU A 154 -1.94 -21.42 10.45
N ILE A 155 -3.22 -21.12 10.17
CA ILE A 155 -3.87 -19.87 10.59
C ILE A 155 -4.63 -20.12 11.89
N LEU A 156 -4.23 -19.44 12.96
CA LEU A 156 -4.85 -19.49 14.28
C LEU A 156 -5.90 -18.39 14.47
N GLU A 157 -5.61 -17.18 13.99
CA GLU A 157 -6.56 -16.06 13.99
C GLU A 157 -6.59 -15.37 12.64
N PHE A 158 -7.75 -14.85 12.25
CA PHE A 158 -7.96 -14.18 10.97
C PHE A 158 -8.81 -12.92 11.16
N HIS A 159 -8.28 -11.78 10.75
CA HIS A 159 -9.01 -10.51 10.72
C HIS A 159 -8.80 -9.83 9.36
N GLN A 160 -9.88 -9.38 8.74
CA GLN A 160 -9.83 -8.67 7.47
C GLN A 160 -10.62 -7.37 7.58
N TYR A 161 -10.05 -6.30 7.06
CA TYR A 161 -10.70 -5.00 7.00
C TYR A 161 -10.60 -4.41 5.61
N ASP A 162 -11.70 -3.82 5.18
CA ASP A 162 -11.69 -2.91 4.05
C ASP A 162 -11.21 -1.53 4.56
N ILE A 163 -10.12 -1.06 3.95
CA ILE A 163 -9.60 0.30 4.03
C ILE A 163 -9.84 0.97 2.68
N PHE A 164 -9.80 2.30 2.61
CA PHE A 164 -10.10 3.11 1.40
C PHE A 164 -10.19 2.35 0.06
N GLU A 165 -9.07 2.17 -0.63
CA GLU A 165 -9.00 1.50 -1.95
C GLU A 165 -8.31 0.14 -1.88
N ALA A 166 -8.28 -0.50 -0.70
CA ALA A 166 -7.57 -1.76 -0.51
C ALA A 166 -8.19 -2.62 0.61
N THR A 167 -7.88 -3.90 0.59
CA THR A 167 -8.14 -4.78 1.72
C THR A 167 -6.84 -5.04 2.48
N VAL A 168 -6.92 -5.07 3.80
CA VAL A 168 -5.86 -5.56 4.67
C VAL A 168 -6.31 -6.82 5.40
N THR A 169 -5.42 -7.80 5.47
CA THR A 169 -5.61 -9.04 6.21
C THR A 169 -4.52 -9.16 7.28
N PHE A 170 -4.94 -9.43 8.51
CA PHE A 170 -4.10 -9.77 9.65
C PHE A 170 -4.33 -11.23 9.99
N ILE A 171 -3.26 -11.99 10.13
CA ILE A 171 -3.32 -13.40 10.54
C ILE A 171 -2.37 -13.67 11.68
N PHE A 172 -2.82 -14.42 12.67
CA PHE A 172 -1.91 -15.07 13.62
C PHE A 172 -1.68 -16.48 13.13
N THR A 173 -0.43 -16.88 13.01
CA THR A 173 -0.05 -18.12 12.34
C THR A 173 0.95 -18.92 13.14
N GLN A 174 0.97 -20.23 12.92
CA GLN A 174 1.90 -21.16 13.56
C GLN A 174 2.54 -22.10 12.53
N HIS A 175 3.78 -22.49 12.82
CA HIS A 175 4.41 -23.68 12.27
C HIS A 175 5.31 -24.32 13.33
N LYS A 176 5.01 -25.57 13.69
CA LYS A 176 5.66 -26.27 14.82
C LYS A 176 5.50 -25.45 16.11
N THR A 177 6.61 -25.00 16.70
CA THR A 177 6.64 -24.19 17.93
C THR A 177 6.74 -22.70 17.65
N ALA A 178 6.89 -22.28 16.40
CA ALA A 178 7.00 -20.88 16.03
C ALA A 178 5.62 -20.29 15.75
N GLU A 179 5.34 -19.14 16.35
CA GLU A 179 4.10 -18.39 16.18
C GLU A 179 4.42 -16.95 15.78
N CYS A 180 3.63 -16.37 14.89
CA CYS A 180 3.78 -14.97 14.54
C CYS A 180 2.49 -14.35 13.99
N TRP A 181 2.35 -13.05 14.17
CA TRP A 181 1.42 -12.26 13.40
C TRP A 181 1.95 -11.97 11.99
N ALA A 182 1.10 -11.82 11.00
CA ALA A 182 1.48 -11.32 9.68
C ALA A 182 0.38 -10.45 9.09
N VAL A 183 0.78 -9.54 8.20
CA VAL A 183 -0.10 -8.58 7.56
C VAL A 183 0.08 -8.65 6.06
N GLY A 184 -1.03 -8.56 5.34
CA GLY A 184 -1.05 -8.48 3.89
C GLY A 184 -1.99 -7.39 3.41
N PHE A 185 -1.53 -6.61 2.43
CA PHE A 185 -2.34 -5.64 1.71
C PHE A 185 -2.62 -6.17 0.30
N GLY A 186 -3.79 -5.87 -0.22
CA GLY A 186 -4.16 -6.20 -1.59
C GLY A 186 -5.24 -5.28 -2.12
N ALA A 187 -5.36 -5.18 -3.44
CA ALA A 187 -6.45 -4.44 -4.09
C ALA A 187 -7.82 -5.06 -3.79
N ASP A 188 -7.85 -6.35 -3.46
CA ASP A 188 -9.04 -7.09 -3.06
C ASP A 188 -8.72 -8.08 -1.93
N ARG A 189 -9.78 -8.72 -1.44
CA ARG A 189 -9.73 -9.68 -0.33
C ARG A 189 -8.87 -10.90 -0.61
N ASP A 190 -8.89 -11.42 -1.85
CA ASP A 190 -8.13 -12.63 -2.19
C ASP A 190 -6.62 -12.30 -2.23
N SER A 191 -6.27 -11.15 -2.81
CA SER A 191 -4.90 -10.62 -2.88
C SER A 191 -4.34 -10.29 -1.49
N SER A 192 -5.12 -9.66 -0.61
CA SER A 192 -4.67 -9.32 0.74
C SER A 192 -4.38 -10.57 1.58
N ILE A 193 -5.20 -11.62 1.42
CA ILE A 193 -4.99 -12.92 2.07
C ILE A 193 -3.69 -13.57 1.58
N ALA A 194 -3.48 -13.60 0.25
CA ALA A 194 -2.29 -14.22 -0.32
C ALA A 194 -1.00 -13.50 0.11
N ALA A 195 -1.02 -12.17 0.15
CA ALA A 195 0.09 -11.36 0.67
C ALA A 195 0.37 -11.62 2.17
N ALA A 196 -0.68 -11.76 2.99
CA ALA A 196 -0.54 -12.03 4.41
C ALA A 196 0.11 -13.40 4.66
N LEU A 197 -0.29 -14.41 3.89
CA LEU A 197 0.30 -15.75 3.96
C LEU A 197 1.75 -15.80 3.45
N GLY A 198 2.10 -15.02 2.42
CA GLY A 198 3.50 -14.84 2.00
C GLY A 198 4.37 -14.20 3.10
N SER A 199 3.82 -13.19 3.77
CA SER A 199 4.46 -12.54 4.92
C SER A 199 4.64 -13.51 6.10
N ALA A 200 3.61 -14.30 6.44
CA ALA A 200 3.68 -15.31 7.48
C ALA A 200 4.71 -16.40 7.17
N ALA A 201 4.73 -16.90 5.93
CA ALA A 201 5.71 -17.91 5.51
C ALA A 201 7.15 -17.36 5.59
N THR A 202 7.35 -16.09 5.24
CA THR A 202 8.65 -15.43 5.40
C THR A 202 9.05 -15.35 6.87
N ARG A 203 8.13 -15.00 7.77
CA ARG A 203 8.42 -14.89 9.21
C ARG A 203 8.65 -16.23 9.90
N LEU A 204 7.97 -17.29 9.48
CA LEU A 204 8.06 -18.61 10.11
C LEU A 204 9.24 -19.45 9.60
N HIS A 205 9.77 -19.16 8.41
CA HIS A 205 10.77 -19.99 7.73
C HIS A 205 12.01 -19.22 7.23
N GLY A 206 12.04 -17.90 7.39
CA GLY A 206 13.16 -17.02 7.02
C GLY A 206 14.18 -16.82 8.12
#